data_AF-A0A7C9PYX2-F1
#
_entry.id   AF-A0A7C9PYX2-F1
#
_cell.length_a   1.000
_cell.length_b   1.000
_cell.length_c   1.000
_cell.angle_alpha   90.00
_cell.angle_beta   90.00
_cell.angle_gamma   90.00
#
_symmetry.space_group_name_H-M   'P 1'
#
loop_
_entity.id
_entity.type
_entity.pdbx_description
1 polymer ?
#
loop_
_entity_poly.entity_id
_entity_poly.type
_entity_poly.pdbx_seq_one_letter_code
_entity_poly.pdbx_strand_id
1 'polypeptide(L)'
;MIDSDIFICEAFRQILVSPAAEVEEKLTGARRMAIANYLMEIPQGDKLDPEEMADHIAAFCELPGNEDLERWLGENYDRLDPEGINQIVKKTGDPGDEADAPPKQNRPILSNEGRDICEELQRWAREERDKQSKGGSQNVSNSN
;
A
#
# COMPACT_ATOMS: atom_id res chain seq x y z
N MET A 1 8.58 13.52 5.28
CA MET A 1 8.14 13.55 3.88
C MET A 1 8.27 12.14 3.40
N ILE A 2 9.46 11.67 2.94
CA ILE A 2 9.76 10.24 2.61
C ILE A 2 9.00 9.19 3.48
N ASP A 3 8.98 9.34 4.81
CA ASP A 3 8.30 8.40 5.72
C ASP A 3 6.76 8.32 5.50
N SER A 4 6.13 9.44 5.13
CA SER A 4 4.70 9.58 4.79
C SER A 4 4.36 8.85 3.49
N ASP A 5 5.23 8.95 2.50
CA ASP A 5 5.00 8.43 1.15
C ASP A 5 5.08 6.88 1.16
N ILE A 6 6.02 6.35 1.93
CA ILE A 6 6.12 4.92 2.26
C ILE A 6 4.86 4.45 3.01
N PHE A 7 4.34 5.22 3.96
CA PHE A 7 3.10 4.87 4.68
C PHE A 7 1.85 4.92 3.79
N ILE A 8 1.76 5.82 2.81
CA ILE A 8 0.69 5.80 1.80
C ILE A 8 0.76 4.51 0.97
N CYS A 9 1.96 4.13 0.52
CA CYS A 9 2.19 2.89 -0.22
C CYS A 9 1.82 1.65 0.61
N GLU A 10 2.21 1.59 1.90
CA GLU A 10 1.92 0.48 2.80
C GLU A 10 0.42 0.40 3.18
N ALA A 11 -0.21 1.54 3.45
CA ALA A 11 -1.66 1.62 3.70
C ALA A 11 -2.45 1.07 2.51
N PHE A 12 -2.07 1.46 1.29
CA PHE A 12 -2.68 0.95 0.06
C PHE A 12 -2.38 -0.53 -0.16
N ARG A 13 -1.17 -0.99 0.13
CA ARG A 13 -0.81 -2.42 0.09
C ARG A 13 -1.70 -3.25 1.02
N GLN A 14 -1.97 -2.78 2.24
CA GLN A 14 -2.84 -3.50 3.18
C GLN A 14 -4.27 -3.63 2.65
N ILE A 15 -4.83 -2.57 2.03
CA ILE A 15 -6.15 -2.59 1.38
C ILE A 15 -6.23 -3.66 0.26
N LEU A 16 -5.15 -3.88 -0.48
CA LEU A 16 -5.16 -4.76 -1.66
C LEU A 16 -4.75 -6.20 -1.38
N VAL A 17 -3.69 -6.38 -0.57
CA VAL A 17 -3.01 -7.67 -0.33
C VAL A 17 -3.55 -8.38 0.93
N SER A 18 -4.04 -7.64 1.93
CA SER A 18 -4.58 -8.20 3.17
C SER A 18 -5.75 -7.37 3.72
N PRO A 19 -6.82 -7.16 2.93
CA PRO A 19 -7.97 -6.35 3.33
C PRO A 19 -8.63 -6.90 4.60
N ALA A 20 -9.10 -5.99 5.45
CA ALA A 20 -10.11 -6.32 6.46
C ALA A 20 -11.40 -6.82 5.77
N ALA A 21 -12.18 -7.69 6.42
CA ALA A 21 -13.36 -8.31 5.80
C ALA A 21 -14.38 -7.31 5.23
N GLU A 22 -14.58 -6.16 5.90
CA GLU A 22 -15.45 -5.06 5.44
C GLU A 22 -14.93 -4.34 4.18
N VAL A 23 -13.60 -4.32 4.00
CA VAL A 23 -12.94 -3.81 2.80
C VAL A 23 -13.04 -4.86 1.69
N GLU A 24 -12.80 -6.14 2.00
CA GLU A 24 -12.83 -7.23 1.04
C GLU A 24 -14.21 -7.39 0.37
N GLU A 25 -15.30 -7.30 1.13
CA GLU A 25 -16.68 -7.35 0.61
C GLU A 25 -16.96 -6.23 -0.41
N LYS A 26 -16.44 -5.02 -0.15
CA LYS A 26 -16.62 -3.85 -1.00
C LYS A 26 -15.56 -3.72 -2.11
N LEU A 27 -14.42 -4.40 -2.01
CA LEU A 27 -13.35 -4.41 -3.01
C LEU A 27 -13.71 -5.42 -4.12
N THR A 28 -14.80 -5.12 -4.84
CA THR A 28 -15.36 -5.96 -5.90
C THR A 28 -14.37 -6.23 -7.04
N GLY A 29 -14.56 -7.31 -7.79
CA GLY A 29 -13.68 -7.65 -8.91
C GLY A 29 -13.55 -6.55 -9.98
N ALA A 30 -14.59 -5.73 -10.18
CA ALA A 30 -14.51 -4.56 -11.05
C ALA A 30 -13.59 -3.47 -10.48
N ARG A 31 -13.68 -3.20 -9.17
CA ARG A 31 -12.83 -2.22 -8.47
C ARG A 31 -11.37 -2.69 -8.41
N ARG A 32 -11.14 -3.97 -8.11
CA ARG A 32 -9.80 -4.60 -8.15
C ARG A 32 -9.16 -4.45 -9.53
N MET A 33 -9.90 -4.71 -10.60
CA MET A 33 -9.39 -4.51 -11.97
C MET A 33 -9.12 -3.06 -12.33
N ALA A 34 -9.94 -2.11 -11.88
CA ALA A 34 -9.68 -0.68 -12.09
C ALA A 34 -8.35 -0.26 -11.45
N ILE A 35 -8.12 -0.65 -10.19
CA ILE A 35 -6.88 -0.41 -9.45
C ILE A 35 -5.69 -1.11 -10.14
N ALA A 36 -5.83 -2.39 -10.51
CA ALA A 36 -4.78 -3.17 -11.15
C ALA A 36 -4.40 -2.66 -12.55
N ASN A 37 -5.35 -2.11 -13.30
CA ASN A 37 -5.06 -1.44 -14.57
C ASN A 37 -4.31 -0.12 -14.32
N TYR A 38 -4.80 0.72 -13.41
CA TYR A 38 -4.17 2.00 -13.07
C TYR A 38 -2.71 1.83 -12.61
N LEU A 39 -2.46 0.95 -11.62
CA LEU A 39 -1.09 0.63 -11.16
C LEU A 39 -0.19 0.09 -12.28
N MET A 40 -0.78 -0.58 -13.29
CA MET A 40 -0.03 -1.05 -14.45
C MET A 40 0.27 0.05 -15.48
N GLU A 41 -0.48 1.15 -15.50
CA GLU A 41 -0.33 2.29 -16.41
C GLU A 41 0.62 3.39 -15.90
N ILE A 42 0.97 3.39 -14.60
CA ILE A 42 2.01 4.25 -14.01
C ILE A 42 3.32 4.20 -14.86
N PRO A 43 4.05 5.31 -15.05
CA PRO A 43 5.32 5.29 -15.79
C PRO A 43 6.41 4.40 -15.15
N GLN A 44 7.34 3.88 -15.97
CA GLN A 44 8.31 2.87 -15.49
C GLN A 44 9.33 3.38 -14.46
N GLY A 45 9.62 4.69 -14.42
CA GLY A 45 10.50 5.26 -13.38
C GLY A 45 9.81 5.27 -12.02
N ASP A 46 8.59 5.78 -12.02
CA ASP A 46 7.69 6.03 -10.89
C ASP A 46 7.28 4.71 -10.18
N LYS A 47 7.16 3.61 -10.94
CA LYS A 47 6.66 2.30 -10.44
C LYS A 47 7.40 1.71 -9.25
N LEU A 48 8.64 2.14 -8.99
CA LEU A 48 9.51 1.64 -7.93
C LEU A 48 10.03 2.78 -7.04
N ASP A 49 9.55 4.01 -7.25
CA ASP A 49 9.85 5.17 -6.44
C ASP A 49 8.68 5.39 -5.46
N PRO A 50 8.89 5.31 -4.12
CA PRO A 50 7.81 5.46 -3.16
C PRO A 50 7.16 6.85 -3.15
N GLU A 51 7.88 7.90 -3.53
CA GLU A 51 7.36 9.28 -3.58
C GLU A 51 6.35 9.40 -4.73
N GLU A 52 6.77 9.08 -5.95
CA GLU A 52 5.91 9.10 -7.13
C GLU A 52 4.76 8.07 -7.02
N MET A 53 5.00 6.87 -6.49
CA MET A 53 3.95 5.86 -6.26
C MET A 53 2.88 6.36 -5.29
N ALA A 54 3.25 7.05 -4.22
CA ALA A 54 2.31 7.63 -3.26
C ALA A 54 1.44 8.71 -3.92
N ASP A 55 2.03 9.58 -4.73
CA ASP A 55 1.31 10.61 -5.49
C ASP A 55 0.30 9.99 -6.47
N HIS A 56 0.68 8.94 -7.22
CA HIS A 56 -0.26 8.20 -8.09
C HIS A 56 -1.37 7.52 -7.28
N ILE A 57 -1.07 6.93 -6.11
CA ILE A 57 -2.08 6.32 -5.24
C ILE A 57 -3.07 7.35 -4.71
N ALA A 58 -2.60 8.50 -4.22
CA ALA A 58 -3.42 9.59 -3.72
C ALA A 58 -4.33 10.13 -4.83
N ALA A 59 -3.75 10.47 -5.98
CA ALA A 59 -4.48 10.98 -7.14
C ALA A 59 -5.56 10.00 -7.65
N PHE A 60 -5.33 8.67 -7.56
CA PHE A 60 -6.34 7.68 -7.88
C PHE A 60 -7.48 7.62 -6.85
N CYS A 61 -7.16 7.74 -5.56
CA CYS A 61 -8.16 7.69 -4.49
C CYS A 61 -9.08 8.92 -4.50
N GLU A 62 -8.56 10.10 -4.88
CA GLU A 62 -9.32 11.35 -5.05
C GLU A 62 -10.28 11.35 -6.26
N LEU A 63 -10.25 10.32 -7.13
CA LEU A 63 -11.16 10.25 -8.29
C LEU A 63 -12.63 10.04 -7.84
N PRO A 64 -13.62 10.67 -8.52
CA PRO A 64 -15.03 10.46 -8.22
C PRO A 64 -15.44 8.97 -8.29
N GLY A 65 -16.12 8.48 -7.26
CA GLY A 65 -16.44 7.06 -7.08
C GLY A 65 -15.40 6.25 -6.30
N ASN A 66 -14.29 6.86 -5.87
CA ASN A 66 -13.28 6.25 -5.00
C ASN A 66 -13.33 6.71 -3.53
N GLU A 67 -14.41 7.35 -3.08
CA GLU A 67 -14.54 7.91 -1.73
C GLU A 67 -14.38 6.85 -0.61
N ASP A 68 -14.89 5.64 -0.83
CA ASP A 68 -14.67 4.50 0.09
C ASP A 68 -13.18 4.09 0.15
N LEU A 69 -12.44 4.22 -0.96
CA LEU A 69 -11.02 3.84 -1.07
C LEU A 69 -10.11 4.91 -0.46
N GLU A 70 -10.39 6.19 -0.70
CA GLU A 70 -9.79 7.33 0.00
C GLU A 70 -9.97 7.19 1.52
N ARG A 71 -11.20 6.90 1.97
CA ARG A 71 -11.48 6.67 3.40
C ARG A 71 -10.70 5.49 3.96
N TRP A 72 -10.63 4.35 3.27
CA TRP A 72 -9.81 3.22 3.74
C TRP A 72 -8.32 3.53 3.72
N LEU A 73 -7.84 4.32 2.76
CA LEU A 73 -6.43 4.75 2.71
C LEU A 73 -6.10 5.56 3.96
N GLY A 74 -6.93 6.54 4.32
CA GLY A 74 -6.82 7.28 5.58
C GLY A 74 -6.92 6.36 6.81
N GLU A 75 -7.92 5.49 6.89
CA GLU A 75 -8.11 4.56 8.01
C GLU A 75 -6.93 3.58 8.21
N ASN A 76 -6.23 3.18 7.15
CA ASN A 76 -5.02 2.34 7.26
C ASN A 76 -3.76 3.18 7.50
N TYR A 77 -3.66 4.38 6.92
CA TYR A 77 -2.57 5.33 7.18
C TYR A 77 -2.55 5.75 8.66
N ASP A 78 -3.69 6.12 9.25
CA ASP A 78 -3.82 6.46 10.68
C ASP A 78 -3.47 5.28 11.61
N ARG A 79 -3.61 4.04 11.13
CA ARG A 79 -3.20 2.82 11.83
C ARG A 79 -1.72 2.45 11.62
N LEU A 80 -1.07 3.04 10.63
CA LEU A 80 0.35 2.88 10.29
C LEU A 80 1.24 4.00 10.86
N ASP A 81 0.64 5.13 11.18
CA ASP A 81 1.13 6.12 12.14
C ASP A 81 0.44 5.99 13.54
N PRO A 82 0.25 4.78 14.12
CA PRO A 82 -0.50 4.64 15.36
C PRO A 82 0.34 5.10 16.56
N GLU A 83 1.65 5.02 16.41
CA GLU A 83 2.65 5.07 17.46
C GLU A 83 4.05 5.39 16.86
N GLY A 84 4.30 6.53 16.19
CA GLY A 84 3.43 7.70 15.92
C GLY A 84 3.19 8.58 17.15
N ILE A 85 2.10 8.28 17.86
CA ILE A 85 1.61 8.99 19.05
C ILE A 85 2.44 8.85 20.36
N ASN A 86 3.37 7.93 20.66
CA ASN A 86 4.28 7.10 19.85
C ASN A 86 5.55 7.86 19.42
N GLN A 87 5.89 8.91 20.17
CA GLN A 87 7.28 8.96 20.59
C GLN A 87 7.59 7.69 21.39
N ILE A 88 8.44 6.85 20.82
CA ILE A 88 9.47 6.13 21.53
C ILE A 88 8.96 5.50 22.84
N VAL A 89 7.98 4.57 22.82
CA VAL A 89 7.52 3.84 24.04
C VAL A 89 8.69 3.17 24.79
N LYS A 90 9.83 2.97 24.11
CA LYS A 90 11.10 2.49 24.67
C LYS A 90 12.05 3.59 25.20
N LYS A 91 11.57 4.82 25.50
CA LYS A 91 12.33 5.84 26.25
C LYS A 91 11.99 5.91 27.74
N THR A 92 11.00 5.15 28.21
CA THR A 92 10.51 5.20 29.60
C THR A 92 10.38 3.79 30.20
N GLY A 93 11.39 2.95 29.98
CA GLY A 93 11.59 1.68 30.67
C GLY A 93 12.63 1.77 31.78
N ASP A 94 12.28 2.46 32.87
CA ASP A 94 13.06 2.64 34.12
C ASP A 94 14.42 3.40 34.01
N PRO A 95 14.98 3.95 35.12
CA PRO A 95 15.72 5.20 35.07
C PRO A 95 17.20 5.01 35.41
N GLY A 96 18.04 4.97 34.37
CA GLY A 96 19.50 4.92 34.50
C GLY A 96 20.18 5.91 33.56
N ASP A 97 20.87 6.88 34.14
CA ASP A 97 21.80 7.86 33.56
C ASP A 97 21.40 8.68 32.32
N GLU A 98 21.21 9.97 32.61
CA GLU A 98 21.83 11.13 31.94
C GLU A 98 22.01 11.12 30.42
N ALA A 99 21.13 11.90 29.78
CA ALA A 99 21.43 12.85 28.71
C ALA A 99 22.65 12.59 27.80
N ASP A 100 22.39 11.97 26.65
CA ASP A 100 22.93 12.51 25.40
C ASP A 100 21.92 12.34 24.25
N ALA A 101 22.02 13.19 23.23
CA ALA A 101 21.03 13.23 22.14
C ALA A 101 21.01 11.91 21.35
N PRO A 102 19.82 11.37 20.97
CA PRO A 102 19.78 10.14 20.20
C PRO A 102 20.50 10.35 18.86
N PRO A 103 21.42 9.45 18.47
CA PRO A 103 22.13 9.60 17.20
C PRO A 103 21.13 9.56 16.05
N LYS A 104 21.39 10.31 14.98
CA LYS A 104 20.65 10.23 13.72
C LYS A 104 20.86 8.84 13.11
N GLN A 105 20.06 7.86 13.53
CA GLN A 105 20.19 6.49 13.04
C GLN A 105 19.77 6.40 11.57
N ASN A 106 20.77 6.28 10.71
CA ASN A 106 20.78 5.59 9.42
C ASN A 106 19.43 5.49 8.67
N ARG A 107 19.08 6.59 7.99
CA ARG A 107 18.00 6.66 6.99
C ARG A 107 18.08 5.71 5.76
N PRO A 108 19.18 5.02 5.40
CA PRO A 108 19.18 4.14 4.21
C PRO A 108 18.25 2.92 4.26
N ILE A 109 17.77 2.50 5.45
CA ILE A 109 17.03 1.24 5.61
C ILE A 109 15.62 1.34 4.99
N LEU A 110 14.94 2.47 5.18
CA LEU A 110 13.58 2.71 4.69
C LEU A 110 13.47 2.77 3.15
N SER A 111 14.57 3.12 2.45
CA SER A 111 14.57 3.24 0.99
C SER A 111 14.40 1.89 0.27
N ASN A 112 14.81 0.78 0.90
CA ASN A 112 14.53 -0.55 0.37
C ASN A 112 13.09 -0.96 0.69
N GLU A 113 12.62 -0.68 1.91
CA GLU A 113 11.27 -1.01 2.39
C GLU A 113 10.17 -0.39 1.51
N GLY A 114 10.27 0.91 1.21
CA GLY A 114 9.34 1.58 0.29
C GLY A 114 9.35 0.97 -1.12
N ARG A 115 10.53 0.63 -1.63
CA ARG A 115 10.65 -0.03 -2.94
C ARG A 115 10.05 -1.43 -2.94
N ASP A 116 10.28 -2.22 -1.89
CA ASP A 116 9.74 -3.57 -1.74
C ASP A 116 8.20 -3.53 -1.70
N ILE A 117 7.60 -2.55 -1.01
CA ILE A 117 6.16 -2.28 -1.04
C ILE A 117 5.67 -1.95 -2.46
N CYS A 118 6.39 -1.09 -3.20
CA CYS A 118 6.08 -0.79 -4.60
C CYS A 118 6.16 -2.04 -5.49
N GLU A 119 7.15 -2.91 -5.28
CA GLU A 119 7.28 -4.19 -5.98
C GLU A 119 6.13 -5.16 -5.65
N GLU A 120 5.63 -5.17 -4.41
CA GLU A 120 4.43 -5.92 -4.00
C GLU A 120 3.14 -5.37 -4.64
N LEU A 121 2.92 -4.06 -4.64
CA LEU A 121 1.77 -3.42 -5.31
C LEU A 121 1.76 -3.73 -6.81
N GLN A 122 2.91 -3.61 -7.46
CA GLN A 122 3.08 -3.94 -8.88
C GLN A 122 2.90 -5.45 -9.15
N ARG A 123 3.28 -6.33 -8.21
CA ARG A 123 3.06 -7.78 -8.29
C ARG A 123 1.57 -8.11 -8.18
N TRP A 124 0.88 -7.56 -7.17
CA TRP A 124 -0.56 -7.71 -6.98
C TRP A 124 -1.33 -7.29 -8.24
N ALA A 125 -0.99 -6.15 -8.83
CA ALA A 125 -1.63 -5.63 -10.04
C ALA A 125 -1.47 -6.57 -11.25
N ARG A 126 -0.30 -7.20 -11.40
CA ARG A 126 -0.08 -8.24 -12.43
C ARG A 126 -0.91 -9.49 -12.16
N GLU A 127 -0.87 -10.00 -10.92
CA GLU A 127 -1.60 -11.20 -10.53
C GLU A 127 -3.11 -11.03 -10.70
N GLU A 128 -3.68 -9.88 -10.38
CA GLU A 128 -5.11 -9.61 -10.51
C GLU A 128 -5.57 -9.61 -11.98
N ARG A 129 -4.78 -9.00 -12.88
CA ARG A 129 -5.02 -9.09 -14.34
C ARG A 129 -4.90 -10.53 -14.86
N ASP A 130 -3.95 -11.29 -14.34
CA ASP A 130 -3.74 -12.69 -14.71
C ASP A 130 -4.85 -13.64 -14.20
N LYS A 131 -5.46 -13.34 -13.05
CA LYS A 131 -6.63 -14.07 -12.55
C LYS A 131 -7.81 -13.92 -13.51
N GLN A 132 -8.04 -12.74 -14.08
CA GLN A 132 -9.11 -12.57 -15.07
C GLN A 132 -8.80 -13.23 -16.42
N SER A 133 -7.57 -13.14 -16.92
CA SER A 133 -7.21 -13.79 -18.20
C SER A 133 -7.37 -15.32 -18.14
N LYS A 134 -7.13 -15.92 -16.97
CA LYS A 134 -7.30 -17.37 -16.72
C LYS A 134 -8.74 -17.72 -16.31
N GLY A 135 -9.46 -16.83 -15.61
CA GLY A 135 -10.87 -16.98 -15.23
C GLY A 135 -11.86 -16.94 -16.41
N GLY A 136 -11.46 -16.36 -17.54
CA GLY A 136 -12.24 -16.37 -18.79
C GLY A 136 -12.29 -17.71 -19.54
N SER A 137 -11.55 -18.74 -19.09
CA SER A 137 -11.46 -20.05 -19.76
C SER A 137 -12.07 -21.20 -18.93
N GLN A 138 -13.35 -21.08 -18.57
CA GLN A 138 -14.15 -22.19 -18.04
C GLN A 138 -15.50 -22.34 -18.75
N ASN A 139 -15.50 -22.76 -20.03
CA ASN A 139 -16.52 -23.64 -20.62
C ASN A 139 -16.27 -24.00 -22.10
N VAL A 140 -15.24 -24.83 -22.39
CA VAL A 140 -15.24 -25.66 -23.63
C VAL A 140 -14.60 -27.03 -23.36
N SER A 141 -15.34 -27.89 -22.67
CA SER A 141 -15.13 -29.36 -22.63
C SER A 141 -16.52 -30.01 -22.54
N ASN A 142 -17.27 -30.03 -23.63
CA ASN A 142 -17.28 -31.13 -24.59
C ASN A 142 -17.97 -32.40 -24.04
N SER A 143 -19.24 -32.58 -24.40
CA SER A 143 -19.93 -33.88 -24.32
C SER A 143 -20.29 -34.28 -25.75
N ASN A 144 -19.76 -35.44 -26.15
CA ASN A 144 -19.88 -36.04 -27.48
C ASN A 144 -20.29 -37.51 -27.29
#